data_AF-A0A379M3W1-F1
#
_entry.id   AF-A0A379M3W1-F1
#
_cell.length_a   1.000
_cell.length_b   1.000
_cell.length_c   1.000
_cell.angle_alpha   90.00
_cell.angle_beta   90.00
_cell.angle_gamma   90.00
#
_symmetry.space_group_name_H-M   'P 1'
#
loop_
_entity.id
_entity.type
_entity.pdbx_description
1 polymer ?
#
loop_
_entity_poly.entity_id
_entity_poly.type
_entity_poly.pdbx_seq_one_letter_code
_entity_poly.pdbx_strand_id
1 'polypeptide(L)'
;MAVTEKTVGLPEDYPQFLDELEAQVRRARLRATRAANTELLILYWTLGHSLLERQHVHGWGSKVVDQLARDLRSEFPHMRGLSRRNLFYMRSFSTSSTIESFATGTQLAQQNTGGRVTF
;
A
#
# COMPACT_ATOMS: atom_id res chain seq x y z
N MET A 1 -13.66 -33.04 45.34
CA MET A 1 -14.46 -31.81 45.47
C MET A 1 -14.29 -31.02 44.19
N ALA A 2 -15.37 -30.85 43.42
CA ALA A 2 -15.36 -30.17 42.13
C ALA A 2 -15.30 -28.65 42.35
N VAL A 3 -14.27 -28.00 41.84
CA VAL A 3 -14.28 -26.55 41.65
C VAL A 3 -15.01 -26.34 40.33
N THR A 4 -16.31 -26.04 40.43
CA THR A 4 -17.14 -25.60 39.31
C THR A 4 -16.56 -24.30 38.77
N GLU A 5 -15.85 -24.41 37.67
CA GLU A 5 -15.50 -23.29 36.80
C GLU A 5 -16.80 -22.63 36.37
N LYS A 6 -17.14 -21.52 37.02
CA LYS A 6 -18.31 -20.73 36.72
C LYS A 6 -18.06 -20.12 35.35
N THR A 7 -18.54 -20.79 34.29
CA THR A 7 -18.71 -20.17 32.98
C THR A 7 -19.51 -18.91 33.21
N VAL A 8 -18.84 -17.76 33.16
CA VAL A 8 -19.50 -16.45 33.23
C VAL A 8 -20.41 -16.43 32.02
N GLY A 9 -21.71 -16.61 32.26
CA GLY A 9 -22.73 -16.45 31.23
C GLY A 9 -22.60 -15.03 30.71
N LEU A 10 -22.15 -14.89 29.47
CA LEU A 10 -22.08 -13.60 28.81
C LEU A 10 -23.51 -13.03 28.70
N PRO A 11 -23.67 -11.70 28.76
CA PRO A 11 -24.95 -11.06 28.48
C PRO A 11 -25.54 -11.52 27.14
N GLU A 12 -26.86 -11.60 27.05
CA GLU A 12 -27.57 -12.10 25.86
C GLU A 12 -27.27 -11.27 24.60
N ASP A 13 -26.96 -9.98 24.78
CA ASP A 13 -26.60 -9.02 23.73
C ASP A 13 -25.11 -9.06 23.34
N TYR A 14 -24.26 -9.74 24.10
CA TYR A 14 -22.81 -9.77 23.86
C TYR A 14 -22.42 -10.30 22.47
N PRO A 15 -23.01 -11.41 21.95
CA PRO A 15 -22.67 -11.90 20.61
C PRO A 15 -22.96 -10.87 19.51
N GLN A 16 -24.09 -10.17 19.61
CA GLN A 16 -24.45 -9.11 18.67
C GLN A 16 -23.47 -7.93 18.76
N PHE A 17 -23.15 -7.48 19.99
CA PHE A 17 -22.17 -6.42 20.20
C PHE A 17 -20.78 -6.78 19.66
N LEU A 18 -20.36 -8.04 19.86
CA LEU A 18 -19.10 -8.54 19.32
C LEU A 18 -19.11 -8.51 17.78
N ASP A 19 -20.16 -9.01 17.14
CA ASP A 19 -20.29 -9.00 15.68
C ASP A 19 -20.22 -7.58 15.10
N GLU A 20 -20.86 -6.62 15.77
CA GLU A 20 -20.84 -5.20 15.39
C GLU A 20 -19.42 -4.62 15.46
N LEU A 21 -18.70 -4.88 16.55
CA LEU A 21 -17.31 -4.43 16.72
C LEU A 21 -16.37 -5.09 15.72
N GLU A 22 -16.48 -6.40 15.52
CA GLU A 22 -15.67 -7.10 14.54
C GLU A 22 -15.90 -6.55 13.12
N ALA A 23 -17.16 -6.27 12.76
CA ALA A 23 -17.49 -5.66 11.48
C ALA A 23 -16.87 -4.25 11.36
N GLN A 24 -16.86 -3.46 12.43
CA GLN A 24 -16.21 -2.16 12.47
C GLN A 24 -14.69 -2.28 12.28
N VAL A 25 -14.05 -3.21 12.98
CA VAL A 25 -12.61 -3.49 12.87
C VAL A 25 -12.26 -3.93 11.44
N ARG A 26 -13.03 -4.87 10.86
CA ARG A 26 -12.83 -5.33 9.47
C ARG A 26 -12.90 -4.16 8.48
N ARG A 27 -13.91 -3.29 8.60
CA ARG A 27 -14.05 -2.09 7.75
C ARG A 27 -12.89 -1.11 7.91
N ALA A 28 -12.46 -0.85 9.15
CA ALA A 28 -11.34 0.04 9.43
C ALA A 28 -10.03 -0.49 8.84
N ARG A 29 -9.74 -1.78 9.04
CA ARG A 29 -8.55 -2.44 8.47
C ARG A 29 -8.55 -2.39 6.95
N LEU A 30 -9.68 -2.64 6.30
CA LEU A 30 -9.78 -2.56 4.84
C LEU A 30 -9.45 -1.16 4.32
N ARG A 31 -9.97 -0.10 4.96
CA ARG A 31 -9.64 1.28 4.59
C ARG A 31 -8.16 1.59 4.78
N ALA A 32 -7.58 1.20 5.91
CA ALA A 32 -6.17 1.43 6.20
C ALA A 32 -5.26 0.71 5.19
N THR A 33 -5.54 -0.57 4.90
CA THR A 33 -4.77 -1.34 3.91
C THR A 33 -4.90 -0.74 2.52
N ARG A 34 -6.09 -0.28 2.11
CA ARG A 34 -6.27 0.38 0.82
C ARG A 34 -5.47 1.67 0.72
N ALA A 35 -5.57 2.54 1.73
CA ALA A 35 -4.81 3.79 1.75
C ALA A 35 -3.30 3.53 1.70
N ALA A 36 -2.79 2.62 2.54
CA ALA A 36 -1.38 2.26 2.54
C ALA A 36 -0.91 1.67 1.19
N ASN A 37 -1.71 0.81 0.56
CA ASN A 37 -1.39 0.24 -0.74
C ASN A 37 -1.38 1.30 -1.85
N THR A 38 -2.30 2.26 -1.82
CA THR A 38 -2.32 3.39 -2.76
C THR A 38 -1.05 4.22 -2.63
N GLU A 39 -0.65 4.59 -1.41
CA GLU A 39 0.59 5.34 -1.18
C GLU A 39 1.84 4.57 -1.62
N LEU A 40 1.88 3.24 -1.39
CA LEU A 40 2.99 2.41 -1.86
C LEU A 40 3.08 2.40 -3.40
N LEU A 41 1.95 2.33 -4.10
CA LEU A 41 1.93 2.38 -5.57
C LEU A 41 2.40 3.73 -6.10
N ILE A 42 1.95 4.84 -5.48
CA ILE A 42 2.38 6.19 -5.84
C ILE A 42 3.88 6.33 -5.62
N LEU A 43 4.39 5.95 -4.44
CA LEU A 43 5.81 5.98 -4.11
C LEU A 43 6.64 5.21 -5.14
N TYR A 44 6.23 3.98 -5.49
CA TYR A 44 6.94 3.16 -6.46
C TYR A 44 6.95 3.77 -7.86
N TRP A 45 5.84 4.38 -8.28
CA TRP A 45 5.79 5.11 -9.54
C TRP A 45 6.75 6.32 -9.51
N THR A 46 6.70 7.13 -8.46
CA THR A 46 7.55 8.33 -8.31
C THR A 46 9.05 7.99 -8.29
N LEU A 47 9.43 6.91 -7.60
CA LEU A 47 10.82 6.42 -7.59
C LEU A 47 11.25 5.97 -8.99
N GLY A 48 10.40 5.23 -9.69
CA GLY A 48 10.65 4.81 -11.07
C GLY A 48 10.84 5.98 -12.02
N HIS A 49 9.96 6.98 -11.94
CA HIS A 49 10.00 8.16 -12.78
C HIS A 49 11.24 9.01 -12.50
N SER A 50 11.54 9.23 -11.22
CA SER A 50 12.76 9.95 -10.80
C SER A 50 14.03 9.24 -11.28
N LEU A 51 14.03 7.91 -11.27
CA LEU A 51 15.16 7.13 -11.77
C LEU A 51 15.32 7.29 -13.28
N LEU A 52 14.22 7.17 -14.05
CA LEU A 52 14.24 7.40 -15.50
C LEU A 52 14.80 8.78 -15.84
N GLU A 53 14.30 9.82 -15.18
CA GLU A 53 14.74 11.20 -15.42
C GLU A 53 16.24 11.35 -15.18
N ARG A 54 16.76 10.81 -14.08
CA ARG A 54 18.20 10.84 -13.80
C ARG A 54 19.02 10.00 -14.77
N GLN A 55 18.50 8.88 -15.26
CA GLN A 55 19.16 8.12 -16.32
C GLN A 55 19.24 8.90 -17.63
N HIS A 56 18.19 9.63 -18.00
CA HIS A 56 18.16 10.46 -19.20
C HIS A 56 19.09 11.68 -19.10
N VAL A 57 19.04 12.42 -17.99
CA VAL A 57 19.81 13.67 -17.83
C VAL A 57 21.29 13.41 -17.51
N HIS A 58 21.59 12.42 -16.66
CA HIS A 58 22.94 12.21 -16.12
C HIS A 58 23.60 10.92 -16.59
N GLY A 59 22.94 10.13 -17.46
CA GLY A 59 23.49 8.88 -17.99
C GLY A 59 23.71 7.80 -16.92
N TRP A 60 22.91 7.80 -15.85
CA TRP A 60 23.08 6.84 -14.75
C TRP A 60 22.99 5.38 -15.22
N GLY A 61 24.12 4.69 -15.14
CA GLY A 61 24.21 3.26 -15.44
C GLY A 61 23.77 2.36 -14.29
N SER A 62 23.80 1.04 -14.52
CA SER A 62 23.39 0.02 -13.56
C SER A 62 24.11 0.12 -12.20
N LYS A 63 25.38 0.53 -12.16
CA LYS A 63 26.15 0.68 -10.92
C LYS A 63 25.54 1.71 -9.95
N VAL A 64 24.98 2.80 -10.46
CA VAL A 64 24.34 3.83 -9.62
C VAL A 64 23.01 3.31 -9.05
N VAL A 65 22.25 2.57 -9.87
CA VAL A 65 21.02 1.89 -9.42
C VAL A 65 21.33 0.87 -8.31
N ASP A 66 22.43 0.15 -8.44
CA ASP A 66 22.87 -0.84 -7.45
C ASP A 66 23.23 -0.18 -6.12
N GLN A 67 23.92 0.96 -6.16
CA GLN A 67 24.22 1.74 -4.96
C GLN A 67 22.94 2.27 -4.31
N LEU A 68 22.06 2.89 -5.10
CA LEU A 68 20.77 3.41 -4.62
C LEU A 68 19.94 2.33 -3.93
N ALA A 69 19.88 1.13 -4.50
CA ALA A 69 19.17 0.00 -3.88
C ALA A 69 19.79 -0.43 -2.54
N ARG A 70 21.12 -0.34 -2.40
CA ARG A 70 21.80 -0.63 -1.12
C ARG A 70 21.47 0.43 -0.07
N ASP A 71 21.58 1.69 -0.45
CA ASP A 71 21.33 2.82 0.45
C ASP A 71 19.89 2.81 0.95
N LEU A 72 18.92 2.65 0.05
CA LEU A 72 17.50 2.58 0.39
C LEU A 72 17.16 1.38 1.30
N ARG A 73 17.80 0.22 1.09
CA ARG A 73 17.60 -0.95 1.97
C ARG A 73 18.25 -0.81 3.32
N SER A 74 19.37 -0.08 3.40
CA SER A 74 20.03 0.23 4.66
C SER A 74 19.17 1.15 5.50
N GLU A 75 18.58 2.17 4.88
CA GLU A 75 17.70 3.13 5.55
C GLU A 75 16.34 2.52 5.93
N PHE A 76 15.78 1.67 5.07
CA PHE A 76 14.46 1.07 5.27
C PHE A 76 14.51 -0.47 5.31
N PRO A 77 15.13 -1.08 6.35
CA PRO A 77 15.41 -2.52 6.39
C PRO A 77 14.15 -3.40 6.40
N HIS A 78 13.03 -2.88 6.88
CA HIS A 78 11.75 -3.61 6.91
C HIS A 78 10.98 -3.53 5.57
N MET A 79 11.41 -2.66 4.65
CA MET A 79 10.70 -2.41 3.40
C MET A 79 11.27 -3.29 2.28
N ARG A 80 10.68 -4.48 2.12
CA ARG A 80 11.10 -5.47 1.10
C ARG A 80 10.97 -4.96 -0.35
N GLY A 81 10.19 -3.89 -0.55
CA GLY A 81 9.95 -3.25 -1.83
C GLY A 81 11.17 -2.61 -2.49
N LEU A 82 12.23 -2.29 -1.75
CA LEU A 82 13.34 -1.45 -2.24
C LEU A 82 14.57 -2.21 -2.77
N SER A 83 14.36 -3.44 -3.25
CA SER A 83 15.44 -4.22 -3.87
C SER A 83 15.83 -3.68 -5.25
N ARG A 84 17.07 -3.94 -5.68
CA ARG A 84 17.56 -3.62 -7.04
C ARG A 84 16.55 -4.06 -8.12
N ARG A 85 16.08 -5.30 -8.04
CA ARG A 85 15.10 -5.85 -8.99
C ARG A 85 13.81 -5.03 -8.99
N ASN A 86 13.34 -4.65 -7.81
CA ASN A 86 12.13 -3.84 -7.71
C ASN A 86 12.33 -2.42 -8.22
N LEU A 87 13.51 -1.79 -8.06
CA LEU A 87 13.79 -0.49 -8.67
C LEU A 87 13.75 -0.56 -10.20
N PHE A 88 14.23 -1.65 -10.80
CA PHE A 88 14.05 -1.87 -12.24
C PHE A 88 12.58 -2.05 -12.64
N TYR A 89 11.78 -2.75 -11.83
CA TYR A 89 10.34 -2.84 -12.07
C TYR A 89 9.63 -1.50 -11.90
N MET A 90 9.98 -0.70 -10.90
CA MET A 90 9.45 0.65 -10.69
C MET A 90 9.72 1.53 -11.91
N ARG A 91 10.93 1.45 -12.47
CA ARG A 91 11.30 2.15 -13.70
C ARG A 91 10.43 1.75 -14.89
N SER A 92 10.20 0.45 -15.09
CA SER A 92 9.30 -0.03 -16.15
C SER A 92 7.84 0.31 -15.88
N PHE A 93 7.44 0.38 -14.61
CA PHE A 93 6.11 0.73 -14.18
C PHE A 93 5.81 2.22 -14.39
N SER A 94 6.81 3.09 -14.19
CA SER A 94 6.63 4.54 -14.34
C SER A 94 6.37 5.02 -15.77
N THR A 95 6.60 4.17 -16.79
CA THR A 95 6.25 4.51 -18.18
C THR A 95 4.77 4.23 -18.50
N SER A 96 3.98 3.74 -17.53
CA SER A 96 2.56 3.47 -17.72
C SER A 96 1.73 4.75 -17.56
N SER A 97 1.06 5.15 -18.64
CA SER A 97 0.20 6.34 -18.70
C SER A 97 -1.01 6.28 -17.76
N THR A 98 -1.45 5.09 -17.35
CA THR A 98 -2.61 4.92 -16.46
C THR A 98 -2.35 5.40 -15.04
N ILE A 99 -1.11 5.27 -14.54
CA ILE A 99 -0.77 5.60 -13.12
C ILE A 99 -0.30 7.05 -12.99
N GLU A 100 0.22 7.63 -14.07
CA GLU A 100 0.62 9.03 -14.13
C GLU A 100 -0.53 9.99 -13.77
N SER A 101 -1.76 9.71 -14.22
CA SER A 101 -2.94 10.52 -13.88
C SER A 101 -3.38 10.41 -12.42
N PHE A 102 -3.09 9.28 -11.75
CA PHE A 102 -3.33 9.11 -10.31
C PHE A 102 -2.24 9.79 -9.48
N ALA A 103 -0.98 9.65 -9.87
CA ALA A 103 0.16 10.22 -9.15
C ALA A 103 0.26 11.75 -9.28
N THR A 104 -0.18 12.32 -10.42
CA THR A 104 -0.14 13.77 -10.70
C THR A 104 -1.39 14.50 -10.16
N GLY A 105 -2.32 13.78 -9.51
CA GLY A 105 -3.51 14.36 -8.87
C GLY A 105 -4.68 14.64 -9.82
N THR A 106 -4.61 14.24 -11.09
CA THR A 106 -5.62 14.59 -12.11
C THR A 106 -6.92 13.77 -12.01
N GLN A 107 -7.01 12.74 -11.17
CA GLN A 107 -8.18 11.82 -11.15
C GLN A 107 -8.90 11.66 -9.81
N LEU A 108 -8.41 12.22 -8.70
CA LEU A 108 -9.03 11.97 -7.38
C LEU A 108 -10.27 12.83 -7.07
N ALA A 109 -10.66 13.77 -7.95
CA ALA A 109 -11.83 14.62 -7.75
C ALA A 109 -13.14 14.09 -8.37
N GLN A 110 -13.13 13.00 -9.15
CA GLN A 110 -14.28 12.64 -10.02
C GLN A 110 -14.90 11.25 -9.77
N GLN A 111 -14.50 10.48 -8.75
CA GLN A 111 -15.06 9.12 -8.54
C GLN A 111 -15.82 8.90 -7.23
N ASN A 112 -16.22 9.97 -6.53
CA ASN A 112 -17.09 9.86 -5.36
C ASN A 112 -18.47 10.50 -5.58
N THR A 113 -19.10 10.16 -6.71
CA THR A 113 -20.54 10.37 -6.90
C THR A 113 -21.15 9.08 -7.48
N GLY A 114 -22.15 8.56 -6.77
CA GLY A 114 -22.66 7.20 -6.88
C GLY A 114 -22.92 6.67 -8.29
N GLY A 115 -22.36 5.50 -8.57
CA GLY A 115 -22.70 4.69 -9.74
C GLY A 115 -22.23 3.26 -9.56
N ARG A 116 -23.18 2.33 -9.44
CA ARG A 116 -22.94 0.88 -9.34
C ARG A 116 -22.01 0.41 -10.46
N VAL A 117 -20.93 -0.28 -10.11
CA VAL A 117 -20.23 -1.16 -11.04
C VAL A 117 -20.80 -2.57 -10.83
N THR A 118 -21.68 -2.98 -11.74
CA THR A 118 -21.99 -4.41 -11.95
C THR A 118 -20.79 -5.07 -12.62
N PHE A 119 -20.48 -6.28 -12.16
CA PHE A 119 -19.42 -7.15 -12.67
C PHE A 119 -19.50 -7.40 -14.18
#